data_AF-A0A2E5MHX3-F1
#
_entry.id   AF-A0A2E5MHX3-F1
#
_cell.length_a   1.000
_cell.length_b   1.000
_cell.length_c   1.000
_cell.angle_alpha   90.00
_cell.angle_beta   90.00
_cell.angle_gamma   90.00
#
_symmetry.space_group_name_H-M   'P 1'
#
loop_
_entity.id
_entity.type
_entity.pdbx_description
1 polymer ?
#
loop_
_entity_poly.entity_id
_entity_poly.type
_entity_poly.pdbx_seq_one_letter_code
_entity_poly.pdbx_strand_id
1 'polypeptide(L)'
;MLTRATRSPFRFSLIGLLCAAAAGCSTGSLLVDEKDLGSIETQQQEQSTEIRNLSEDLKAHHRGMVRNNNENTRALIDTIRDQIKTPACPEKPQPVCSTPQPANTKASQRLQGMLIVGERENVHFLELGYTYEARIDSGAETSSLDARNVKKFERDGENWVRFDVPIPGADGKLKTVERPVARRVRIIQSSQEGDSDGESRAVVEMQFAIGDHIQKAEFTLTDRQNLTFTALVGRNILRDVMLVDVGKTFATELPDKIKKSDKAESNKKKDESDKKKDDK
;
A
#
# COMPACT_ATOMS: atom_id res chain seq x y z
N MET A 1 -9.37 -61.12 -27.57
CA MET A 1 -8.02 -61.57 -27.16
C MET A 1 -7.48 -60.59 -26.13
N LEU A 2 -7.21 -61.06 -24.91
CA LEU A 2 -6.22 -60.60 -23.89
C LEU A 2 -6.12 -59.10 -23.49
N THR A 3 -5.94 -58.62 -22.25
CA THR A 3 -6.01 -59.08 -20.83
C THR A 3 -5.57 -57.88 -19.95
N ARG A 4 -6.15 -57.72 -18.72
CA ARG A 4 -5.59 -57.14 -17.46
C ARG A 4 -5.17 -55.64 -17.42
N ALA A 5 -5.21 -54.88 -16.31
CA ALA A 5 -5.17 -55.15 -14.85
C ALA A 5 -5.83 -53.97 -14.05
N THR A 6 -6.81 -54.19 -13.17
CA THR A 6 -6.80 -54.20 -11.68
C THR A 6 -6.20 -53.01 -10.89
N ARG A 7 -7.02 -52.33 -10.07
CA ARG A 7 -6.75 -52.03 -8.64
C ARG A 7 -8.04 -51.63 -7.87
N SER A 8 -8.10 -52.05 -6.62
CA SER A 8 -9.24 -52.17 -5.69
C SER A 8 -9.55 -50.93 -4.82
N PRO A 9 -10.75 -50.83 -4.22
CA PRO A 9 -10.96 -50.15 -2.93
C PRO A 9 -11.20 -51.12 -1.76
N PHE A 10 -10.74 -50.68 -0.59
CA PHE A 10 -10.67 -51.37 0.70
C PHE A 10 -12.05 -51.51 1.39
N ARG A 11 -12.12 -52.47 2.32
CA ARG A 11 -13.30 -53.12 2.90
C ARG A 11 -13.96 -52.37 4.08
N PHE A 12 -15.29 -52.45 4.12
CA PHE A 12 -16.15 -52.29 5.31
C PHE A 12 -15.93 -53.44 6.32
N SER A 13 -15.95 -53.14 7.63
CA SER A 13 -16.27 -54.15 8.66
C SER A 13 -17.03 -53.53 9.83
N LEU A 14 -18.20 -54.10 10.08
CA LEU A 14 -19.10 -53.98 11.22
C LEU A 14 -18.41 -54.33 12.54
N ILE A 15 -18.65 -53.56 13.62
CA ILE A 15 -18.76 -54.06 15.00
C ILE A 15 -19.84 -53.23 15.71
N GLY A 16 -20.85 -53.91 16.24
CA GLY A 16 -21.90 -53.31 17.06
C GLY A 16 -21.94 -53.90 18.47
N LEU A 17 -22.76 -53.25 19.30
CA LEU A 17 -23.41 -53.75 20.51
C LEU A 17 -22.55 -53.89 21.78
N LEU A 18 -22.79 -53.03 22.79
CA LEU A 18 -23.49 -53.37 24.06
C LEU A 18 -23.33 -52.22 25.08
N CYS A 19 -24.37 -51.40 25.29
CA CYS A 19 -24.49 -50.51 26.45
C CYS A 19 -25.72 -50.94 27.24
N ALA A 20 -25.52 -51.49 28.44
CA ALA A 20 -26.58 -51.83 29.37
C ALA A 20 -26.60 -50.84 30.54
N ALA A 21 -27.82 -50.55 31.00
CA ALA A 21 -28.23 -49.38 31.76
C ALA A 21 -28.11 -49.51 33.29
N ALA A 22 -27.91 -48.36 33.91
CA ALA A 22 -28.59 -47.76 35.07
C ALA A 22 -28.99 -48.56 36.34
N ALA A 23 -28.78 -47.84 37.45
CA ALA A 23 -29.57 -47.75 38.69
C ALA A 23 -29.28 -48.73 39.83
N GLY A 24 -28.98 -48.15 41.00
CA GLY A 24 -28.95 -48.85 42.28
C GLY A 24 -28.40 -47.98 43.42
N CYS A 25 -29.19 -47.02 43.91
CA CYS A 25 -28.92 -46.33 45.18
C CYS A 25 -29.05 -47.33 46.33
N SER A 26 -28.00 -47.54 47.13
CA SER A 26 -28.13 -48.24 48.41
C SER A 26 -28.58 -47.25 49.48
N THR A 27 -29.84 -47.40 49.89
CA THR A 27 -30.46 -46.81 51.08
C THR A 27 -29.72 -47.27 52.33
N GLY A 28 -28.80 -46.43 52.82
CA GLY A 28 -28.33 -46.46 54.21
C GLY A 28 -28.84 -45.19 54.88
N SER A 29 -29.96 -45.27 55.59
CA SER A 29 -30.28 -44.25 56.59
C SER A 29 -29.25 -44.42 57.70
N LEU A 30 -28.10 -43.74 57.56
CA LEU A 30 -27.09 -43.67 58.60
C LEU A 30 -27.66 -42.73 59.66
N LEU A 31 -28.46 -43.29 60.57
CA LEU A 31 -28.91 -42.56 61.76
C LEU A 31 -27.66 -42.34 62.61
N VAL A 32 -27.12 -41.13 62.51
CA VAL A 32 -26.01 -40.66 63.34
C VAL A 32 -26.58 -40.49 64.75
N ASP A 33 -25.92 -41.09 65.74
CA ASP A 33 -26.29 -40.95 67.16
C ASP A 33 -26.19 -39.47 67.55
N GLU A 34 -27.11 -38.95 68.36
CA GLU A 34 -27.18 -37.51 68.69
C GLU A 34 -25.88 -37.01 69.37
N LYS A 35 -25.17 -37.94 70.01
CA LYS A 35 -23.86 -37.72 70.65
C LYS A 35 -22.72 -37.55 69.62
N ASP A 36 -22.84 -38.19 68.46
CA ASP A 36 -21.84 -38.12 67.38
C ASP A 36 -22.05 -36.88 66.50
N LEU A 37 -23.28 -36.36 66.38
CA LEU A 37 -23.58 -35.10 65.67
C LEU A 37 -22.80 -33.92 66.25
N GLY A 38 -22.72 -33.80 67.58
CA GLY A 38 -21.95 -32.75 68.24
C GLY A 38 -20.44 -32.82 67.95
N SER A 39 -19.89 -34.03 67.82
CA SER A 39 -18.48 -34.21 67.45
C SER A 39 -18.19 -33.80 66.01
N ILE A 40 -19.11 -34.09 65.09
CA ILE A 40 -19.01 -33.71 63.68
C ILE A 40 -19.18 -32.19 63.52
N GLU A 41 -20.12 -31.57 64.23
CA GLU A 41 -20.31 -30.12 64.21
C GLU A 41 -19.07 -29.39 64.74
N THR A 42 -18.46 -29.91 65.80
CA THR A 42 -17.19 -29.38 66.34
C THR A 42 -16.05 -29.53 65.32
N GLN A 43 -15.92 -30.70 64.68
CA GLN A 43 -14.89 -30.95 63.67
C GLN A 43 -15.11 -30.11 62.40
N GLN A 44 -16.36 -29.91 61.97
CA GLN A 44 -16.71 -29.04 60.85
C GLN A 44 -16.40 -27.58 61.19
N GLN A 45 -16.67 -27.16 62.43
CA GLN A 45 -16.34 -25.82 62.89
C GLN A 45 -14.83 -25.61 62.93
N GLU A 46 -14.04 -26.55 63.45
CA GLU A 46 -12.58 -26.53 63.41
C GLU A 46 -12.05 -26.43 61.97
N GLN A 47 -12.50 -27.28 61.06
CA GLN A 47 -12.11 -27.23 59.64
C GLN A 47 -12.47 -25.88 58.99
N SER A 48 -13.65 -25.34 59.29
CA SER A 48 -14.08 -24.05 58.75
C SER A 48 -13.19 -22.90 59.23
N THR A 49 -12.74 -22.96 60.49
CA THR A 49 -11.81 -21.97 61.05
C THR A 49 -10.41 -22.11 60.45
N GLU A 50 -9.95 -23.33 60.20
CA GLU A 50 -8.67 -23.59 59.54
C GLU A 50 -8.66 -23.07 58.10
N ILE A 51 -9.71 -23.35 57.32
CA ILE A 51 -9.87 -22.83 55.96
C ILE A 51 -9.90 -21.30 55.95
N ARG A 52 -10.58 -20.67 56.93
CA ARG A 52 -10.62 -19.22 57.06
C ARG A 52 -9.24 -18.64 57.35
N ASN A 53 -8.49 -19.26 58.25
CA ASN A 53 -7.13 -18.83 58.59
C ASN A 53 -6.19 -18.97 57.38
N LEU A 54 -6.25 -20.10 56.66
CA LEU A 54 -5.47 -20.31 55.45
C LEU A 54 -5.83 -19.33 54.33
N SER A 55 -7.12 -19.02 54.17
CA SER A 55 -7.58 -18.02 53.21
C SER A 55 -7.04 -16.62 53.55
N GLU A 56 -7.04 -16.24 54.83
CA GLU A 56 -6.47 -14.96 55.25
C GLU A 56 -4.94 -14.92 55.08
N ASP A 57 -4.24 -16.01 55.34
CA ASP A 57 -2.79 -16.12 55.11
C ASP A 57 -2.44 -16.01 53.62
N LEU A 58 -3.16 -16.74 52.75
CA LEU A 58 -3.01 -16.63 51.29
C LEU A 58 -3.29 -15.21 50.79
N LYS A 59 -4.30 -14.53 51.33
CA LYS A 59 -4.59 -13.12 50.99
C LYS A 59 -3.48 -12.18 51.48
N ALA A 60 -2.94 -12.41 52.68
CA ALA A 60 -1.83 -11.62 53.21
C ALA A 60 -0.58 -11.81 52.35
N HIS A 61 -0.24 -13.06 52.01
CA HIS A 61 0.88 -13.41 51.14
C HIS A 61 0.73 -12.81 49.74
N HIS A 62 -0.45 -12.94 49.12
CA HIS A 62 -0.72 -12.34 47.81
C HIS A 62 -0.59 -10.82 47.84
N ARG A 63 -1.15 -10.15 48.86
CA ARG A 63 -0.98 -8.70 49.06
C ARG A 63 0.49 -8.33 49.21
N GLY A 64 1.28 -9.13 49.92
CA GLY A 64 2.73 -8.96 50.05
C GLY A 64 3.46 -9.07 48.71
N MET A 65 3.17 -10.10 47.91
CA MET A 65 3.77 -10.28 46.58
C MET A 65 3.43 -9.12 45.63
N VAL A 66 2.16 -8.68 45.60
CA VAL A 66 1.74 -7.54 44.75
C VAL A 66 2.45 -6.26 45.19
N ARG A 67 2.60 -6.03 46.49
CA ARG A 67 3.34 -4.88 47.01
C ARG A 67 4.80 -4.91 46.59
N ASN A 68 5.50 -6.04 46.78
CA ASN A 68 6.89 -6.18 46.35
C ASN A 68 7.05 -5.97 44.82
N ASN A 69 6.15 -6.53 44.01
CA ASN A 69 6.21 -6.36 42.58
C ASN A 69 6.02 -4.89 42.15
N ASN A 70 5.09 -4.18 42.80
CA ASN A 70 4.86 -2.76 42.54
C ASN A 70 6.03 -1.87 42.99
N GLU A 71 6.65 -2.17 44.13
CA GLU A 71 7.84 -1.47 44.62
C GLU A 71 9.04 -1.70 43.69
N ASN A 72 9.28 -2.94 43.26
CA ASN A 72 10.31 -3.27 42.27
C ASN A 72 10.06 -2.57 40.92
N THR A 73 8.82 -2.57 40.43
CA THR A 73 8.46 -1.91 39.18
C THR A 73 8.71 -0.40 39.24
N ARG A 74 8.37 0.25 40.37
CA ARG A 74 8.64 1.68 40.58
C ARG A 74 10.13 1.99 40.59
N ALA A 75 10.92 1.19 41.32
CA ALA A 75 12.37 1.35 41.36
C ALA A 75 13.02 1.20 39.96
N LEU A 76 12.54 0.26 39.15
CA LEU A 76 12.98 0.10 37.76
C LEU A 76 12.62 1.32 36.89
N ILE A 77 11.40 1.84 36.99
CA ILE A 77 10.97 3.05 36.25
C ILE A 77 11.84 4.25 36.63
N ASP A 78 12.13 4.45 37.91
CA ASP A 78 12.97 5.56 38.37
C ASP A 78 14.42 5.39 37.89
N THR A 79 14.95 4.16 37.86
CA THR A 79 16.28 3.87 37.29
C THR A 79 16.33 4.17 35.80
N ILE A 80 15.30 3.77 35.04
CA ILE A 80 15.19 4.07 33.61
C ILE A 80 15.12 5.59 33.38
N ARG A 81 14.37 6.32 34.21
CA ARG A 81 14.28 7.78 34.12
C ARG A 81 15.64 8.46 34.33
N ASP A 82 16.44 7.98 35.28
CA ASP A 82 17.76 8.55 35.55
C ASP A 82 18.76 8.23 34.43
N GLN A 83 18.65 7.04 33.82
CA GLN A 83 19.46 6.64 32.65
C GLN A 83 19.04 7.35 31.35
N ILE A 84 17.80 7.85 31.24
CA ILE A 84 17.29 8.62 30.09
C ILE A 84 17.30 10.14 30.41
N LYS A 85 18.19 10.62 31.27
CA LYS A 85 18.53 12.05 31.27
C LYS A 85 19.14 12.40 29.91
N THR A 86 18.29 12.81 28.98
CA THR A 86 18.71 13.39 27.72
C THR A 86 19.64 14.55 28.04
N PRO A 87 20.82 14.64 27.39
CA PRO A 87 21.66 15.82 27.55
C PRO A 87 20.78 17.03 27.25
N ALA A 88 20.76 17.99 28.18
CA ALA A 88 20.10 19.26 27.94
C ALA A 88 20.74 19.83 26.68
N CYS A 89 19.98 19.82 25.58
CA CYS A 89 20.42 20.48 24.36
C CYS A 89 20.76 21.91 24.76
N PRO A 90 21.99 22.40 24.50
CA PRO A 90 22.25 23.82 24.64
C PRO A 90 21.17 24.53 23.83
N GLU A 91 20.52 25.51 24.45
CA GLU A 91 19.40 26.24 23.88
C GLU A 91 19.87 26.82 22.55
N LYS A 92 19.64 26.08 21.46
CA LYS A 92 19.85 26.58 20.11
C LYS A 92 19.00 27.84 20.06
N PRO A 93 19.55 28.99 19.62
CA PRO A 93 18.77 30.19 19.44
C PRO A 93 17.48 29.79 18.74
N GLN A 94 16.35 29.95 19.43
CA GLN A 94 15.07 29.64 18.81
C GLN A 94 15.04 30.45 17.53
N PRO A 95 14.80 29.84 16.35
CA PRO A 95 14.48 30.65 15.20
C PRO A 95 13.28 31.45 15.64
N VAL A 96 13.46 32.77 15.78
CA VAL A 96 12.35 33.71 15.88
C VAL A 96 11.36 33.24 14.83
N CYS A 97 10.16 32.88 15.28
CA CYS A 97 9.02 32.71 14.40
C CYS A 97 8.89 34.03 13.67
N SER A 98 9.57 34.16 12.54
CA SER A 98 9.16 35.07 11.51
C SER A 98 7.73 34.65 11.26
N THR A 99 6.83 35.59 11.54
CA THR A 99 5.47 35.61 11.00
C THR A 99 5.45 34.81 9.71
N PRO A 100 4.44 33.94 9.47
CA PRO A 100 4.37 33.21 8.21
C PRO A 100 4.45 34.25 7.09
N GLN A 101 5.65 34.40 6.53
CA GLN A 101 5.80 35.00 5.23
C GLN A 101 4.97 34.08 4.38
N PRO A 102 4.02 34.59 3.59
CA PRO A 102 3.51 33.78 2.51
C PRO A 102 4.76 33.38 1.73
N ALA A 103 5.17 32.12 1.85
CA ALA A 103 6.15 31.51 0.97
C ALA A 103 5.43 31.45 -0.38
N ASN A 104 5.44 32.60 -1.03
CA ASN A 104 4.77 32.86 -2.28
C ASN A 104 5.68 32.33 -3.37
N THR A 105 5.86 31.01 -3.35
CA THR A 105 6.33 30.11 -4.41
C THR A 105 6.38 28.74 -3.75
N LYS A 106 5.50 27.80 -4.12
CA LYS A 106 5.63 26.40 -3.69
C LYS A 106 6.84 25.80 -4.40
N ALA A 107 8.04 26.13 -3.92
CA ALA A 107 9.27 25.52 -4.38
C ALA A 107 9.21 24.02 -4.03
N SER A 108 9.52 23.18 -5.00
CA SER A 108 9.60 21.72 -4.88
C SER A 108 10.47 21.32 -3.68
N GLN A 109 9.83 20.88 -2.60
CA GLN A 109 10.51 20.50 -1.37
C GLN A 109 11.37 19.24 -1.61
N ARG A 110 12.56 19.18 -1.00
CA ARG A 110 13.45 18.02 -1.09
C ARG A 110 13.85 17.51 0.29
N LEU A 111 13.93 16.19 0.43
CA LEU A 111 14.43 15.52 1.64
C LEU A 111 15.60 14.59 1.24
N GLN A 112 16.79 14.82 1.82
CA GLN A 112 18.03 14.13 1.43
C GLN A 112 18.28 14.09 -0.09
N GLY A 113 17.92 15.15 -0.81
CA GLY A 113 18.06 15.23 -2.28
C GLY A 113 16.92 14.60 -3.09
N MET A 114 16.02 13.84 -2.47
CA MET A 114 14.83 13.30 -3.11
C MET A 114 13.72 14.36 -3.16
N LEU A 115 13.03 14.45 -4.29
CA LEU A 115 11.88 15.34 -4.46
C LEU A 115 10.67 14.81 -3.67
N ILE A 116 10.08 15.64 -2.82
CA ILE A 116 8.84 15.30 -2.12
C ILE A 116 7.66 15.54 -3.08
N VAL A 117 6.89 14.49 -3.34
CA VAL A 117 5.70 14.51 -4.20
C VAL A 117 4.46 14.08 -3.40
N GLY A 118 3.29 14.59 -3.77
CA GLY A 118 2.01 14.16 -3.21
C GLY A 118 1.52 12.80 -3.76
N GLU A 119 0.34 12.36 -3.34
CA GLU A 119 -0.36 11.20 -3.96
C GLU A 119 -0.79 11.49 -5.42
N ARG A 120 -0.92 12.77 -5.75
CA ARG A 120 -1.30 13.30 -7.07
C ARG A 120 -0.38 14.45 -7.44
N GLU A 121 0.13 14.43 -8.65
CA GLU A 121 1.01 15.49 -9.18
C GLU A 121 0.69 15.83 -10.63
N ASN A 122 1.13 17.02 -11.04
CA ASN A 122 1.13 17.41 -12.45
C ASN A 122 2.40 16.91 -13.12
N VAL A 123 2.24 16.05 -14.13
CA VAL A 123 3.34 15.52 -14.94
C VAL A 123 3.28 16.17 -16.31
N HIS A 124 4.32 16.94 -16.64
CA HIS A 124 4.45 17.53 -17.96
C HIS A 124 5.30 16.62 -18.86
N PHE A 125 4.78 16.24 -20.03
CA PHE A 125 5.55 15.46 -21.02
C PHE A 125 6.07 16.38 -22.12
N LEU A 126 7.39 16.46 -22.26
CA LEU A 126 8.04 17.45 -23.13
C LEU A 126 7.78 17.14 -24.61
N GLU A 127 7.78 15.88 -25.00
CA GLU A 127 7.48 15.49 -26.39
C GLU A 127 5.99 15.66 -26.74
N LEU A 128 5.10 15.61 -25.75
CA LEU A 128 3.67 15.80 -25.96
C LEU A 128 3.27 17.28 -25.91
N GLY A 129 4.02 18.11 -25.19
CA GLY A 129 3.70 19.51 -24.94
C GLY A 129 2.50 19.68 -24.00
N TYR A 130 2.20 18.66 -23.20
CA TYR A 130 1.00 18.61 -22.36
C TYR A 130 1.32 18.21 -20.93
N THR A 131 0.57 18.82 -20.01
CA THR A 131 0.59 18.50 -18.60
C THR A 131 -0.63 17.67 -18.25
N TYR A 132 -0.41 16.49 -17.68
CA TYR A 132 -1.45 15.58 -17.22
C TYR A 132 -1.43 15.47 -15.71
N GLU A 133 -2.62 15.27 -15.14
CA GLU A 133 -2.71 14.82 -13.76
C GLU A 133 -2.32 13.34 -13.68
N ALA A 134 -1.39 13.04 -12.78
CA ALA A 134 -0.90 11.68 -12.57
C ALA A 134 -1.11 11.24 -11.13
N ARG A 135 -1.40 9.94 -10.98
CA ARG A 135 -1.32 9.26 -9.68
C ARG A 135 0.11 8.84 -9.42
N ILE A 136 0.62 9.17 -8.24
CA ILE A 136 1.90 8.66 -7.74
C ILE A 136 1.63 7.35 -7.00
N ASP A 137 2.10 6.24 -7.55
CA ASP A 137 1.73 4.89 -7.10
C ASP A 137 2.98 4.04 -6.82
N SER A 138 3.38 3.96 -5.55
CA SER A 138 4.48 3.10 -5.10
C SER A 138 4.17 1.60 -5.23
N GLY A 139 2.92 1.21 -5.42
CA GLY A 139 2.48 -0.16 -5.65
C GLY A 139 2.76 -0.65 -7.08
N ALA A 140 2.80 0.27 -8.05
CA ALA A 140 3.07 -0.05 -9.44
C ALA A 140 4.57 -0.20 -9.73
N GLU A 141 4.95 -1.24 -10.47
CA GLU A 141 6.34 -1.42 -10.92
C GLU A 141 6.72 -0.42 -12.01
N THR A 142 5.87 -0.30 -13.03
CA THR A 142 6.12 0.50 -14.23
C THR A 142 5.08 1.60 -14.37
N SER A 143 5.54 2.77 -14.82
CA SER A 143 4.69 3.91 -15.14
C SER A 143 3.85 3.65 -16.40
N SER A 144 2.70 4.31 -16.50
CA SER A 144 1.78 4.13 -17.64
C SER A 144 1.18 5.46 -18.08
N LEU A 145 0.86 5.56 -19.37
CA LEU A 145 0.19 6.70 -19.99
C LEU A 145 -1.05 6.22 -20.75
N ASP A 146 -2.15 6.97 -20.65
CA ASP A 146 -3.36 6.78 -21.47
C ASP A 146 -3.01 6.91 -22.95
N ALA A 147 -3.25 5.84 -23.68
CA ALA A 147 -2.94 5.74 -25.09
C ALA A 147 -4.01 4.91 -25.80
N ARG A 148 -4.65 5.53 -26.79
CA ARG A 148 -5.73 4.95 -27.58
C ARG A 148 -5.24 4.63 -28.97
N ASN A 149 -5.95 3.75 -29.67
CA ASN A 149 -5.66 3.40 -31.06
C ASN A 149 -4.19 3.01 -31.30
N VAL A 150 -3.59 2.29 -30.34
CA VAL A 150 -2.16 1.94 -30.35
C VAL A 150 -1.88 0.98 -31.53
N LYS A 151 -1.08 1.45 -32.49
CA LYS A 151 -0.68 0.70 -33.70
C LYS A 151 0.83 0.61 -33.79
N LYS A 152 1.37 -0.60 -33.77
CA LYS A 152 2.79 -0.87 -33.99
C LYS A 152 3.07 -0.87 -35.49
N PHE A 153 4.17 -0.27 -35.93
CA PHE A 153 4.60 -0.24 -37.34
C PHE A 153 6.12 -0.18 -37.44
N GLU A 154 6.67 -0.48 -38.61
CA GLU A 154 8.10 -0.38 -38.88
C GLU A 154 8.39 0.91 -39.68
N ARG A 155 9.45 1.62 -39.30
CA ARG A 155 9.98 2.77 -40.05
C ARG A 155 11.50 2.71 -40.00
N ASP A 156 12.13 2.75 -41.17
CA ASP A 156 13.59 2.73 -41.33
C ASP A 156 14.30 1.56 -40.62
N GLY A 157 13.66 0.38 -40.58
CA GLY A 157 14.19 -0.81 -39.90
C GLY A 157 14.05 -0.80 -38.38
N GLU A 158 13.35 0.19 -37.81
CA GLU A 158 13.07 0.29 -36.37
C GLU A 158 11.59 0.02 -36.08
N ASN A 159 11.31 -0.53 -34.89
CA ASN A 159 9.94 -0.70 -34.40
C ASN A 159 9.42 0.62 -33.81
N TRP A 160 8.33 1.11 -34.36
CA TRP A 160 7.64 2.31 -33.93
C TRP A 160 6.22 1.98 -33.44
N VAL A 161 5.66 2.90 -32.66
CA VAL A 161 4.26 2.84 -32.24
C VAL A 161 3.61 4.20 -32.48
N ARG A 162 2.44 4.18 -33.11
CA ARG A 162 1.53 5.31 -33.26
C ARG A 162 0.40 5.14 -32.26
N PHE A 163 0.09 6.18 -31.50
CA PHE A 163 -0.98 6.16 -30.52
C PHE A 163 -1.57 7.55 -30.33
N ASP A 164 -2.80 7.59 -29.82
CA ASP A 164 -3.55 8.79 -29.58
C ASP A 164 -3.60 9.09 -28.07
N VAL A 165 -3.21 10.31 -27.69
CA VAL A 165 -3.28 10.79 -26.29
C VAL A 165 -4.38 11.83 -26.15
N PRO A 166 -5.13 11.88 -25.03
CA PRO A 166 -6.11 12.94 -24.79
C PRO A 166 -5.43 14.30 -24.68
N ILE A 167 -6.08 15.34 -25.20
CA ILE A 167 -5.60 16.73 -25.05
C ILE A 167 -6.20 17.30 -23.76
N PRO A 168 -5.40 17.69 -22.74
CA PRO A 168 -5.92 18.29 -21.51
C PRO A 168 -6.77 19.54 -21.81
N GLY A 169 -7.95 19.62 -21.21
CA GLY A 169 -8.88 20.76 -21.37
C GLY A 169 -9.60 20.83 -22.72
N ALA A 170 -9.49 19.80 -23.57
CA ALA A 170 -10.24 19.71 -24.83
C ALA A 170 -11.01 18.38 -24.88
N ASP A 171 -12.27 18.43 -24.46
CA ASP A 171 -13.12 17.24 -24.35
C ASP A 171 -13.19 16.44 -25.65
N GLY A 172 -12.86 15.16 -25.55
CA GLY A 172 -12.89 14.20 -26.65
C GLY A 172 -11.83 14.40 -27.74
N LYS A 173 -10.97 15.42 -27.66
CA LYS A 173 -9.90 15.62 -28.66
C LYS A 173 -8.67 14.80 -28.32
N LEU A 174 -8.10 14.17 -29.34
CA LEU A 174 -6.89 13.36 -29.24
C LEU A 174 -5.76 13.96 -30.09
N LYS A 175 -4.52 13.81 -29.64
CA LYS A 175 -3.30 14.10 -30.42
C LYS A 175 -2.66 12.76 -30.78
N THR A 176 -2.48 12.53 -32.08
CA THR A 176 -1.72 11.38 -32.58
C THR A 176 -0.23 11.64 -32.43
N VAL A 177 0.48 10.66 -31.88
CA VAL A 177 1.92 10.72 -31.59
C VAL A 177 2.57 9.43 -32.07
N GLU A 178 3.80 9.55 -32.56
CA GLU A 178 4.62 8.42 -32.99
C GLU A 178 5.93 8.41 -32.20
N ARG A 179 6.30 7.24 -31.66
CA ARG A 179 7.54 7.05 -30.91
C ARG A 179 8.20 5.72 -31.23
N PRO A 180 9.54 5.63 -31.17
CA PRO A 180 10.22 4.34 -31.20
C PRO A 180 9.85 3.51 -29.96
N VAL A 181 9.73 2.19 -30.14
CA VAL A 181 9.52 1.26 -29.04
C VAL A 181 10.84 1.09 -28.28
N ALA A 182 10.86 1.36 -26.97
CA ALA A 182 12.08 1.43 -26.16
C ALA A 182 12.83 0.09 -26.08
N ARG A 183 12.10 -1.03 -26.00
CA ARG A 183 12.71 -2.37 -25.98
C ARG A 183 12.85 -2.94 -27.41
N ARG A 184 14.10 -3.13 -27.83
CA ARG A 184 14.49 -3.91 -29.01
C ARG A 184 14.69 -5.37 -28.61
N VAL A 185 13.90 -6.28 -29.17
CA VAL A 185 14.32 -7.68 -29.31
C VAL A 185 14.32 -8.01 -30.79
N ARG A 186 15.47 -8.41 -31.30
CA ARG A 186 15.61 -9.07 -32.59
C ARG A 186 14.86 -10.39 -32.49
N ILE A 187 13.64 -10.44 -33.00
CA ILE A 187 12.98 -11.72 -33.29
C ILE A 187 13.19 -11.96 -34.78
N ILE A 188 14.24 -12.72 -35.10
CA ILE A 188 14.37 -13.35 -36.40
C ILE A 188 13.36 -14.49 -36.43
N GLN A 189 12.42 -14.38 -37.36
CA GLN A 189 11.64 -15.45 -38.00
C GLN A 189 10.64 -16.16 -37.07
N SER A 190 9.45 -16.57 -37.50
CA SER A 190 8.82 -16.70 -38.82
C SER A 190 7.40 -17.16 -38.51
N SER A 191 6.43 -16.72 -39.31
CA SER A 191 5.16 -17.42 -39.56
C SER A 191 4.46 -18.08 -38.36
N GLN A 192 3.38 -17.47 -37.88
CA GLN A 192 2.08 -18.14 -37.79
C GLN A 192 1.04 -17.15 -37.25
N GLU A 193 -0.17 -17.26 -37.81
CA GLU A 193 -1.42 -16.90 -37.16
C GLU A 193 -1.34 -17.00 -35.63
N GLY A 194 -1.86 -15.96 -34.97
CA GLY A 194 -1.98 -15.97 -33.52
C GLY A 194 -2.63 -14.69 -33.00
N ASP A 195 -3.88 -14.45 -33.38
CA ASP A 195 -4.80 -13.73 -32.51
C ASP A 195 -4.89 -14.49 -31.18
N SER A 196 -3.96 -14.25 -30.26
CA SER A 196 -4.03 -14.59 -28.82
C SER A 196 -2.72 -14.25 -28.09
N ASP A 197 -2.10 -13.11 -28.38
CA ASP A 197 -1.01 -12.61 -27.55
C ASP A 197 -1.59 -11.86 -26.35
N GLY A 198 -1.49 -12.45 -25.15
CA GLY A 198 -1.81 -11.79 -23.89
C GLY A 198 -1.14 -10.41 -23.80
N GLU A 199 -1.98 -9.37 -23.91
CA GLU A 199 -1.78 -7.98 -23.50
C GLU A 199 -0.33 -7.43 -23.52
N SER A 200 0.42 -7.64 -24.62
CA SER A 200 1.78 -7.10 -24.73
C SER A 200 1.76 -5.58 -25.00
N ARG A 201 1.72 -4.81 -23.92
CA ARG A 201 1.71 -3.33 -23.95
C ARG A 201 2.99 -2.79 -24.59
N ALA A 202 2.84 -1.82 -25.49
CA ALA A 202 3.96 -1.10 -26.06
C ALA A 202 4.60 -0.20 -24.99
N VAL A 203 5.93 -0.10 -25.00
CA VAL A 203 6.69 0.73 -24.06
C VAL A 203 7.42 1.79 -24.86
N VAL A 204 7.24 3.04 -24.46
CA VAL A 204 7.91 4.19 -25.07
C VAL A 204 8.72 4.92 -24.00
N GLU A 205 9.85 5.46 -24.41
CA GLU A 205 10.65 6.32 -23.57
C GLU A 205 10.25 7.78 -23.82
N MET A 206 9.99 8.55 -22.76
CA MET A 206 9.60 9.96 -22.84
C MET A 206 10.30 10.79 -21.77
N GLN A 207 10.57 12.05 -22.09
CA GLN A 207 11.07 13.04 -21.15
C GLN A 207 9.89 13.74 -20.48
N PHE A 208 9.90 13.78 -19.15
CA PHE A 208 8.83 14.39 -18.37
C PHE A 208 9.39 15.23 -17.23
N ALA A 209 8.53 16.10 -16.69
CA ALA A 209 8.82 16.95 -15.56
C ALA A 209 7.75 16.80 -14.47
N ILE A 210 8.19 16.70 -13.21
CA ILE A 210 7.37 16.81 -12.00
C ILE A 210 8.03 17.87 -11.13
N GLY A 211 7.31 18.95 -10.82
CA GLY A 211 7.93 20.13 -10.24
C GLY A 211 9.09 20.61 -11.11
N ASP A 212 10.26 20.76 -10.49
CA ASP A 212 11.51 21.18 -11.13
C ASP A 212 12.42 19.99 -11.52
N HIS A 213 11.98 18.75 -11.28
CA HIS A 213 12.72 17.55 -11.64
C HIS A 213 12.33 17.09 -13.05
N ILE A 214 13.33 17.02 -13.94
CA ILE A 214 13.16 16.57 -15.33
C ILE A 214 13.95 15.28 -15.50
N GLN A 215 13.31 14.23 -16.00
CA GLN A 215 14.00 12.99 -16.31
C GLN A 215 13.37 12.29 -17.51
N LYS A 216 14.11 11.34 -18.06
CA LYS A 216 13.64 10.45 -19.11
C LYS A 216 13.31 9.10 -18.49
N ALA A 217 12.14 8.54 -18.81
CA ALA A 217 11.75 7.22 -18.32
C ALA A 217 10.83 6.49 -19.29
N GLU A 218 10.66 5.20 -19.01
CA GLU A 218 9.78 4.32 -19.76
C GLU A 218 8.34 4.40 -19.25
N PHE A 219 7.40 4.45 -20.19
CA PHE A 219 5.97 4.42 -19.96
C PHE A 219 5.32 3.33 -20.81
N THR A 220 4.50 2.52 -20.16
CA THR A 220 3.62 1.56 -20.82
C THR A 220 2.41 2.30 -21.41
N LEU A 221 2.10 2.03 -22.67
CA LEU A 221 0.91 2.55 -23.34
C LEU A 221 -0.28 1.65 -23.01
N THR A 222 -1.30 2.21 -22.37
CA THR A 222 -2.51 1.48 -21.91
C THR A 222 -3.75 2.31 -22.20
N ASP A 223 -4.84 1.69 -22.61
CA ASP A 223 -6.13 2.38 -22.67
C ASP A 223 -6.68 2.58 -21.25
N ARG A 224 -6.71 3.84 -20.79
CA ARG A 224 -7.13 4.22 -19.44
C ARG A 224 -8.40 5.07 -19.47
N GLN A 225 -9.19 5.00 -20.54
CA GLN A 225 -10.44 5.77 -20.72
C GLN A 225 -11.41 5.71 -19.54
N ASN A 226 -11.46 4.56 -18.86
CA ASN A 226 -12.35 4.31 -17.74
C ASN A 226 -11.72 4.60 -16.37
N LEU A 227 -10.51 5.17 -16.34
CA LEU A 227 -9.76 5.48 -15.13
C LEU A 227 -9.65 6.99 -14.92
N THR A 228 -9.52 7.40 -13.66
CA THR A 228 -9.47 8.82 -13.28
C THR A 228 -8.21 9.54 -13.76
N PHE A 229 -7.08 8.84 -13.80
CA PHE A 229 -5.77 9.44 -14.08
C PHE A 229 -5.23 9.02 -15.43
N THR A 230 -4.94 10.01 -16.27
CA THR A 230 -4.33 9.84 -17.59
C THR A 230 -2.92 9.28 -17.50
N ALA A 231 -2.16 9.67 -16.48
CA ALA A 231 -0.83 9.16 -16.22
C ALA A 231 -0.74 8.47 -14.85
N LEU A 232 0.17 7.50 -14.74
CA LEU A 232 0.52 6.84 -13.49
C LEU A 232 2.04 6.76 -13.40
N VAL A 233 2.58 7.20 -12.26
CA VAL A 233 4.02 7.19 -11.97
C VAL A 233 4.31 6.08 -10.98
N GLY A 234 5.03 5.06 -11.44
CA GLY A 234 5.39 3.86 -10.68
C GLY A 234 6.84 3.86 -10.17
N ARG A 235 7.25 2.75 -9.56
CA ARG A 235 8.58 2.60 -8.94
C ARG A 235 9.76 2.75 -9.91
N ASN A 236 9.57 2.47 -11.21
CA ASN A 236 10.61 2.72 -12.21
C ASN A 236 11.03 4.20 -12.30
N ILE A 237 10.15 5.12 -11.88
CA ILE A 237 10.43 6.55 -11.77
C ILE A 237 10.73 6.95 -10.33
N LEU A 238 10.02 6.39 -9.34
CA LEU A 238 10.08 6.86 -7.96
C LEU A 238 11.36 6.47 -7.21
N ARG A 239 11.94 5.30 -7.52
CA ARG A 239 13.10 4.78 -6.81
C ARG A 239 14.26 5.77 -6.83
N ASP A 240 14.84 6.01 -5.65
CA ASP A 240 16.05 6.80 -5.42
C ASP A 240 15.99 8.29 -5.80
N VAL A 241 14.85 8.80 -6.29
CA VAL A 241 14.70 10.20 -6.72
C VAL A 241 13.52 10.94 -6.07
N MET A 242 12.50 10.23 -5.59
CA MET A 242 11.28 10.84 -5.08
C MET A 242 10.80 10.19 -3.77
N LEU A 243 10.27 11.02 -2.86
CA LEU A 243 9.60 10.60 -1.63
C LEU A 243 8.12 10.95 -1.72
N VAL A 244 7.25 9.97 -1.52
CA VAL A 244 5.80 10.15 -1.64
C VAL A 244 5.20 10.51 -0.28
N ASP A 245 4.63 11.71 -0.17
CA ASP A 245 3.84 12.18 0.97
C ASP A 245 2.35 12.09 0.62
N VAL A 246 1.72 10.99 1.05
CA VAL A 246 0.30 10.71 0.77
C VAL A 246 -0.66 11.72 1.40
N GLY A 247 -0.21 12.54 2.35
CA GLY A 247 -1.02 13.60 2.95
C GLY A 247 -1.12 14.86 2.07
N LYS A 248 -0.38 14.92 0.96
CA LYS A 248 -0.33 16.07 0.05
C LYS A 248 -0.85 15.71 -1.33
N THR A 249 -1.41 16.71 -2.00
CA THR A 249 -1.72 16.70 -3.43
C THR A 249 -1.13 17.95 -4.06
N PHE A 250 -0.58 17.82 -5.27
CA PHE A 250 0.08 18.93 -5.97
C PHE A 250 1.10 19.64 -5.08
N ALA A 251 1.99 18.85 -4.48
CA ALA A 251 3.04 19.33 -3.59
C ALA A 251 4.12 20.09 -4.37
N THR A 252 4.19 19.88 -5.69
CA THR A 252 5.15 20.52 -6.59
C THR A 252 4.49 21.49 -7.55
N GLU A 253 5.28 22.46 -8.04
CA GLU A 253 4.85 23.36 -9.11
C GLU A 253 5.82 23.31 -10.28
N LEU A 254 5.28 23.17 -11.50
CA LEU A 254 6.09 23.24 -12.71
C LEU A 254 6.74 24.64 -12.87
N PRO A 255 8.02 24.72 -13.27
CA PRO A 255 8.70 25.96 -13.57
C PRO A 255 7.99 26.77 -14.66
N ASP A 256 8.06 28.11 -14.56
CA ASP A 256 7.43 29.01 -15.53
C ASP A 256 7.90 28.79 -16.98
N LYS A 257 9.12 28.28 -17.16
CA LYS A 257 9.68 27.96 -18.48
C LYS A 257 8.84 26.88 -19.19
N ILE A 258 8.39 25.87 -18.44
CA ILE A 258 7.56 24.76 -18.94
C ILE A 258 6.10 25.19 -19.05
N LYS A 259 5.58 25.97 -18.08
CA LYS A 259 4.21 26.52 -18.16
C LYS A 259 4.00 27.41 -19.39
N LYS A 260 5.04 28.12 -19.86
CA LYS A 260 4.97 28.98 -21.06
C LYS A 260 4.95 28.18 -22.36
N SER A 261 5.62 27.03 -22.46
CA SER A 261 5.53 26.17 -23.65
C SER A 261 4.12 25.61 -23.82
N ASP A 262 3.45 25.23 -22.73
CA ASP A 262 2.07 24.72 -22.75
C ASP A 262 1.10 25.79 -23.28
N LYS A 263 1.30 27.06 -22.90
CA LYS A 263 0.49 28.19 -23.37
C LYS A 263 0.79 28.59 -24.82
N ALA A 264 2.04 28.50 -25.24
CA ALA A 264 2.41 28.81 -26.62
C ALA A 264 1.87 27.76 -27.61
N GLU A 265 1.89 26.47 -27.24
CA GLU A 265 1.37 25.40 -28.10
C GLU A 265 -0.17 25.37 -28.12
N SER A 266 -0.83 25.75 -27.03
CA SER A 266 -2.30 25.90 -26.99
C SER A 266 -2.82 27.13 -27.74
N ASN A 267 -2.10 28.26 -27.72
CA ASN A 267 -2.48 29.45 -28.52
C ASN A 267 -2.23 29.26 -30.02
N LYS A 268 -1.12 28.62 -30.43
CA LYS A 268 -0.82 28.37 -31.85
C LYS A 268 -1.88 27.50 -32.54
N LYS A 269 -2.52 26.58 -31.79
CA LYS A 269 -3.60 25.72 -32.30
C LYS A 269 -4.96 26.41 -32.41
N LYS A 270 -5.17 27.54 -31.71
CA LYS A 270 -6.41 28.32 -31.82
C LYS A 270 -6.42 29.13 -33.12
N ASP A 271 -5.28 29.72 -33.47
CA ASP A 271 -5.10 30.51 -34.69
C ASP A 271 -5.18 29.64 -35.98
N GLU A 272 -4.77 28.36 -35.92
CA GLU A 272 -4.83 27.44 -37.06
C GLU A 272 -6.24 26.86 -37.29
N SER A 273 -7.10 26.84 -36.26
CA SER A 273 -8.50 26.42 -36.39
C SER A 273 -9.45 27.50 -36.90
N ASP A 274 -9.11 28.78 -36.71
CA ASP A 274 -9.92 29.90 -37.23
C ASP A 274 -9.59 30.21 -38.70
N LYS A 275 -8.35 29.97 -39.16
CA LYS A 275 -7.96 30.21 -40.56
C LYS A 275 -8.55 29.21 -41.58
N LYS A 276 -9.21 28.15 -41.12
CA LYS A 276 -9.84 27.13 -41.97
C LYS A 276 -11.36 27.30 -42.13
N LYS A 277 -11.93 28.38 -41.58
CA LYS A 277 -13.35 28.73 -41.72
C LYS A 277 -13.63 29.83 -42.75
N ASP A 278 -12.61 30.52 -43.26
CA ASP A 278 -12.79 31.64 -44.18
C ASP A 278 -12.63 31.29 -45.68
N ASP A 279 -12.29 30.03 -46.01
CA ASP A 279 -12.11 29.53 -47.40
C ASP A 279 -13.20 28.51 -47.81
N LYS A 280 -14.42 28.61 -47.28
CA LYS A 280 -15.55 27.77 -47.75
C LYS A 280 -16.80 28.57 -48.06
#